data_AF-A0A5M3MX90-F1
#
_entry.id   AF-A0A5M3MX90-F1
#
_cell.length_a   1.000
_cell.length_b   1.000
_cell.length_c   1.000
_cell.angle_alpha   90.00
_cell.angle_beta   90.00
_cell.angle_gamma   90.00
#
_symmetry.space_group_name_H-M   'P 1'
#
loop_
_entity.id
_entity.type
_entity.pdbx_description
1 polymer ?
#
loop_
_entity_poly.entity_id
_entity_poly.type
_entity_poly.pdbx_seq_one_letter_code
_entity_poly.pdbx_strand_id
1 'polypeptide(L)' 'DPPPGEKPSQPYPTLIKLAIYGSMRKQLTLQDIYNALEDRFAWFKERRTEKAWK' A
#
# COMPACT_ATOMS: atom_id res chain seq x y z
N ASP A 1 1.42 4.56 13.71
CA ASP A 1 0.57 4.05 12.62
C ASP A 1 -0.85 4.57 12.80
N PRO A 2 -1.52 4.99 11.71
CA PRO A 2 -2.94 5.33 11.78
C PRO A 2 -3.76 4.09 12.16
N PRO A 3 -4.94 4.26 12.77
CA PRO A 3 -5.81 3.16 13.19
C PRO A 3 -6.13 2.21 12.03
N PRO A 4 -6.26 0.89 12.28
CA PRO A 4 -6.69 -0.06 11.25
C PRO A 4 -8.08 0.35 10.74
N GLY A 5 -8.17 0.66 9.44
CA GLY A 5 -9.41 1.06 8.77
C GLY A 5 -9.47 2.53 8.32
N GLU A 6 -8.52 3.37 8.73
CA GLU A 6 -8.44 4.75 8.22
C GLU A 6 -7.56 4.86 6.97
N LYS A 7 -7.98 5.73 6.05
CA LYS A 7 -7.19 6.06 4.86
C LYS A 7 -5.88 6.70 5.32
N PRO A 8 -4.71 6.23 4.86
CA PRO A 8 -3.46 6.90 5.17
C PRO A 8 -3.53 8.35 4.69
N SER A 9 -3.20 9.31 5.56
CA SER A 9 -3.09 10.73 5.14
C SER A 9 -1.91 10.98 4.20
N GLN A 10 -1.00 10.01 4.08
CA GLN A 10 0.15 10.07 3.19
C GLN A 10 -0.28 9.84 1.73
N PRO A 11 0.30 10.58 0.77
CA PRO A 11 -0.04 10.42 -0.64
C PRO A 11 0.50 9.08 -1.18
N TYR A 12 -0.18 8.50 -2.18
CA TYR A 12 0.18 7.22 -2.80
C TYR A 12 1.67 7.09 -3.17
N PRO A 13 2.33 8.09 -3.79
CA PRO A 13 3.75 7.99 -4.12
C PRO A 13 4.64 7.76 -2.90
N THR A 14 4.28 8.31 -1.72
CA THR A 14 5.01 8.07 -0.47
C THR A 14 4.83 6.64 0.00
N LEU A 15 3.60 6.13 -0.04
CA LEU A 15 3.30 4.74 0.36
C LEU A 15 4.01 3.73 -0.54
N ILE A 16 4.03 3.97 -1.85
CA ILE A 16 4.75 3.15 -2.83
C ILE A 16 6.26 3.18 -2.55
N LYS A 17 6.85 4.35 -2.31
CA LYS A 17 8.27 4.47 -1.95
C LYS A 17 8.58 3.71 -0.67
N LEU A 18 7.71 3.75 0.35
CA LEU A 18 7.89 3.00 1.59
C LEU A 18 7.77 1.48 1.37
N ALA A 19 6.89 1.03 0.48
CA ALA A 19 6.80 -0.38 0.11
C ALA A 19 8.09 -0.85 -0.60
N ILE A 20 8.59 -0.07 -1.56
CA ILE A 20 9.85 -0.34 -2.26
C ILE A 20 11.04 -0.32 -1.28
N TYR A 21 11.07 0.62 -0.34
CA TYR A 21 12.11 0.71 0.67
C TYR A 21 12.10 -0.49 1.63
N GLY A 22 10.91 -1.05 1.91
CA GLY A 22 10.77 -2.29 2.67
C GLY A 22 11.21 -3.54 1.93
N SER A 23 11.45 -3.47 0.60
CA SER A 23 11.88 -4.61 -0.18
C SER A 23 13.41 -4.76 -0.17
N MET A 24 13.90 -5.98 0.08
CA MET A 24 15.34 -6.26 0.08
C MET A 24 16.03 -5.91 -1.24
N ARG A 25 15.29 -5.95 -2.36
CA ARG A 25 15.80 -5.67 -3.70
C ARG A 25 15.65 -4.19 -4.10
N LYS A 26 15.03 -3.35 -3.25
CA LYS A 26 14.63 -1.96 -3.59
C LYS A 26 13.87 -1.85 -4.90
N GLN A 27 13.24 -2.95 -5.31
CA GLN A 27 12.44 -3.10 -6.52
C GLN A 27 11.29 -4.01 -6.15
N LEU A 28 10.09 -3.61 -6.56
CA LEU A 28 8.86 -4.38 -6.44
C LEU A 28 8.10 -4.17 -7.74
N THR A 29 7.41 -5.21 -8.21
CA THR A 29 6.46 -5.03 -9.30
C THR A 29 5.27 -4.21 -8.81
N LEU A 30 4.53 -3.60 -9.74
CA LEU A 30 3.27 -2.91 -9.41
C LEU A 30 2.34 -3.81 -8.60
N GLN A 31 2.27 -5.09 -8.95
CA GLN A 31 1.45 -6.06 -8.24
C GLN A 31 1.93 -6.33 -6.81
N ASP A 32 3.25 -6.45 -6.61
CA ASP A 32 3.81 -6.61 -5.27
C ASP A 32 3.66 -5.35 -4.42
N ILE A 33 3.71 -4.17 -5.02
CA ILE A 33 3.42 -2.90 -4.33
C ILE A 33 1.99 -2.91 -3.81
N TYR A 34 1.00 -3.30 -4.64
CA TYR A 34 -0.38 -3.41 -4.18
C TYR A 34 -0.52 -4.45 -3.05
N ASN A 35 0.12 -5.62 -3.18
CA ASN A 35 0.10 -6.63 -2.13
C ASN A 35 0.72 -6.12 -0.82
N ALA A 36 1.85 -5.41 -0.88
CA ALA A 36 2.50 -4.82 0.29
C ALA A 36 1.66 -3.72 0.94
N LEU A 37 0.89 -2.97 0.16
CA LEU A 37 -0.06 -1.98 0.66
C LEU A 37 -1.28 -2.63 1.31
N GLU A 38 -1.84 -3.68 0.70
CA GLU A 38 -2.95 -4.48 1.26
C GLU A 38 -2.53 -5.17 2.57
N ASP A 39 -1.29 -5.62 2.69
CA ASP A 39 -0.74 -6.26 3.90
C ASP A 39 -0.52 -5.25 5.04
N ARG A 40 -0.01 -4.05 4.71
CA ARG A 40 0.25 -3.00 5.71
C ARG A 40 -0.97 -2.20 6.13
N PHE A 41 -1.93 -1.98 5.23
CA PHE A 41 -3.09 -1.14 5.51
C PHE A 41 -4.40 -1.90 5.23
N ALA A 42 -5.15 -2.16 6.29
CA ALA A 42 -6.47 -2.79 6.21
C ALA A 42 -7.43 -2.04 5.27
N TRP A 43 -7.30 -0.71 5.17
CA TRP A 43 -8.10 0.11 4.25
C TRP A 43 -7.96 -0.32 2.78
N PHE A 44 -6.74 -0.64 2.32
CA PHE A 44 -6.50 -1.13 0.97
C PHE A 44 -7.04 -2.56 0.82
N LYS A 45 -6.90 -3.39 1.86
CA LYS A 45 -7.40 -4.76 1.88
C LYS A 45 -8.94 -4.84 1.78
N GLU A 46 -9.65 -4.01 2.53
CA GLU A 46 -11.12 -3.94 2.51
C GLU A 46 -11.63 -3.41 1.16
N ARG A 47 -10.85 -2.54 0.51
CA ARG A 47 -11.18 -1.95 -0.78
C ARG A 47 -10.56 -2.69 -1.95
N ARG A 48 -10.00 -3.89 -1.77
CA ARG A 48 -9.33 -4.67 -2.85
C ARG A 48 -10.12 -4.78 -4.15
N THR A 49 -11.46 -4.77 -4.05
CA THR A 49 -12.42 -4.80 -5.16
C THR A 49 -12.65 -3.44 -5.83
N GLU A 50 -12.34 -2.32 -5.17
CA GLU A 50 -12.44 -0.97 -5.73
C GLU A 50 -11.23 -0.68 -6.62
N LYS A 51 -11.44 -0.63 -7.94
CA LYS A 51 -10.45 -0.11 -8.91
C LYS A 51 -10.14 1.38 -8.72
N ALA A 52 -10.88 2.09 -7.87
CA ALA A 52 -10.74 3.54 -7.71
C ALA A 52 -9.41 3.96 -7.03
N TRP A 53 -8.78 3.06 -6.27
CA TRP A 53 -7.48 3.32 -5.64
C TRP A 53 -6.33 2.49 -6.22
N LYS A 54 -6.64 1.51 -7.08
CA LYS A 54 -5.68 0.59 -7.69
C LYS A 54 -5.34 1.04 -9.11
#